data_AF-A0AAN5WZE8-F1
#
_entry.id   AF-A0AAN5WZE8-F1
#
_cell.length_a   1.000
_cell.length_b   1.000
_cell.length_c   1.000
_cell.angle_alpha   90.00
_cell.angle_beta   90.00
_cell.angle_gamma   90.00
#
_symmetry.space_group_name_H-M   'P 1'
#
loop_
_entity.id
_entity.type
_entity.pdbx_description
1 polymer ?
#
loop_
_entity_poly.entity_id
_entity_poly.type
_entity_poly.pdbx_seq_one_letter_code
_entity_poly.pdbx_strand_id
1 'polypeptide(L)'
;FQASGKAINAKVRLFGRIGQALIEAKQAGRDPFAAIEAVMSWDAFAESVTEAQRLAQPEDFDFLHRIGESYATLRRYAPEFLDVLKLRAAPAAQDVLDAIEVLRSMNSDNARKVPTDAPTEFIRPRWQKLVMTDTGIDRRYYELCALSELKNALRSGDIWVQGSRQFKDFEDYLVPPAKFASLKQASDLPLAVATDCDQYLHDRLTLLETQLATVNRMALANELPDAIITE
;
A
#
# COMPACT_ATOMS: atom_id res chain seq x y z
N PHE A 1 -5.21 -1.16 -24.28
CA PHE A 1 -6.10 -0.52 -23.27
C PHE A 1 -7.11 0.44 -23.90
N GLN A 2 -6.71 1.43 -24.72
CA GLN A 2 -7.63 2.41 -25.31
C GLN A 2 -8.74 1.81 -26.21
N ALA A 3 -8.42 0.82 -27.05
CA ALA A 3 -9.42 0.16 -27.92
C ALA A 3 -10.51 -0.58 -27.12
N SER A 4 -10.12 -1.30 -26.06
CA SER A 4 -11.05 -1.99 -25.15
C SER A 4 -11.94 -1.01 -24.38
N GLY A 5 -11.41 0.15 -23.97
CA GLY A 5 -12.20 1.16 -23.25
C GLY A 5 -13.34 1.76 -24.08
N LYS A 6 -13.14 2.01 -25.37
CA LYS A 6 -14.19 2.50 -26.28
C LYS A 6 -15.30 1.47 -26.47
N ALA A 7 -14.92 0.20 -26.67
CA ALA A 7 -15.88 -0.90 -26.81
C ALA A 7 -16.69 -1.14 -25.52
N ILE A 8 -16.04 -1.09 -24.35
CA ILE A 8 -16.71 -1.21 -23.04
C ILE A 8 -17.73 -0.07 -22.84
N ASN A 9 -17.34 1.19 -23.05
CA ASN A 9 -18.24 2.32 -22.88
C ASN A 9 -19.44 2.26 -23.85
N ALA A 10 -19.22 1.82 -25.09
CA ALA A 10 -20.31 1.62 -26.05
C ALA A 10 -21.32 0.56 -25.57
N LYS A 11 -20.85 -0.55 -25.00
CA LYS A 11 -21.71 -1.61 -24.44
C LYS A 11 -22.45 -1.16 -23.18
N VAL A 12 -21.78 -0.47 -22.26
CA VAL A 12 -22.42 0.06 -21.04
C VAL A 12 -23.57 1.02 -21.39
N ARG A 13 -23.36 1.93 -22.36
CA ARG A 13 -24.43 2.82 -22.86
C ARG A 13 -25.56 2.05 -23.54
N LEU A 14 -25.25 0.94 -24.22
CA LEU A 14 -26.24 0.08 -24.86
C LEU A 14 -27.16 -0.58 -23.82
N PHE A 15 -26.58 -1.25 -22.82
CA PHE A 15 -27.36 -1.90 -21.77
C PHE A 15 -28.09 -0.91 -20.86
N GLY A 16 -27.55 0.29 -20.65
CA GLY A 16 -28.26 1.37 -19.96
C GLY A 16 -29.56 1.77 -20.68
N ARG A 17 -29.52 1.90 -22.02
CA ARG A 17 -30.73 2.20 -22.82
C ARG A 17 -31.75 1.05 -22.79
N ILE A 18 -31.29 -0.19 -22.88
CA ILE A 18 -32.16 -1.38 -22.79
C ILE A 18 -32.79 -1.46 -21.39
N GLY A 19 -32.01 -1.24 -20.33
CA GLY A 19 -32.51 -1.21 -18.95
C GLY A 19 -33.58 -0.12 -18.74
N GLN A 20 -33.37 1.06 -19.29
CA GLN A 20 -34.35 2.15 -19.25
C GLN A 20 -35.66 1.77 -19.97
N ALA A 21 -35.56 1.21 -21.18
CA ALA A 21 -36.74 0.75 -21.94
C ALA A 21 -37.52 -0.33 -21.18
N LEU A 22 -36.82 -1.25 -20.49
CA LEU A 22 -37.45 -2.28 -19.65
C LEU A 22 -38.13 -1.71 -18.40
N ILE A 23 -37.54 -0.70 -17.75
CA ILE A 23 -38.15 -0.01 -16.61
C ILE A 23 -39.45 0.67 -17.03
N GLU A 24 -39.43 1.40 -18.14
CA GLU A 24 -40.60 2.09 -18.71
C GLU A 24 -41.69 1.10 -19.12
N ALA A 25 -41.31 -0.01 -19.76
CA ALA A 25 -42.25 -1.07 -20.14
C ALA A 25 -42.92 -1.69 -18.91
N LYS A 26 -42.15 -1.96 -17.85
CA LYS A 26 -42.69 -2.50 -16.58
C LYS A 26 -43.66 -1.53 -15.91
N GLN A 27 -43.35 -0.23 -15.91
CA GLN A 27 -44.24 0.80 -15.35
C GLN A 27 -45.52 0.98 -16.17
N ALA A 28 -45.43 0.86 -17.49
CA ALA A 28 -46.56 0.98 -18.41
C ALA A 28 -47.34 -0.32 -18.64
N GLY A 29 -46.96 -1.43 -17.99
CA GLY A 29 -47.58 -2.75 -18.17
C GLY A 29 -47.43 -3.34 -19.58
N ARG A 30 -46.37 -2.97 -20.30
CA ARG A 30 -46.08 -3.43 -21.67
C ARG A 30 -45.18 -4.67 -21.65
N ASP A 31 -45.17 -5.41 -22.76
CA ASP A 31 -44.31 -6.58 -22.93
C ASP A 31 -42.81 -6.19 -22.89
N PRO A 32 -42.02 -6.78 -21.98
CA PRO A 32 -40.57 -6.56 -21.90
C PRO A 32 -39.81 -6.93 -23.17
N PHE A 33 -40.24 -7.96 -23.92
CA PHE A 33 -39.54 -8.39 -25.13
C PHE A 33 -39.75 -7.38 -26.27
N ALA A 34 -40.99 -6.94 -26.47
CA ALA A 34 -41.30 -5.84 -27.39
C ALA A 34 -40.53 -4.55 -27.08
N ALA A 35 -40.26 -4.26 -25.80
CA ALA A 35 -39.48 -3.09 -25.39
C ALA A 35 -37.98 -3.19 -25.74
N ILE A 36 -37.40 -4.40 -25.68
CA ILE A 36 -36.04 -4.65 -26.16
C ILE A 36 -36.00 -4.50 -27.69
N GLU A 37 -36.98 -5.08 -28.38
CA GLU A 37 -37.08 -5.04 -29.84
C GLU A 37 -37.28 -3.63 -30.41
N ALA A 38 -37.87 -2.73 -29.64
CA ALA A 38 -37.96 -1.31 -29.98
C ALA A 38 -36.60 -0.59 -29.98
N VAL A 39 -35.60 -1.11 -29.27
CA VAL A 39 -34.24 -0.55 -29.20
C VAL A 39 -33.30 -1.19 -30.24
N MET A 40 -33.44 -2.49 -30.49
CA MET A 40 -32.70 -3.25 -31.50
C MET A 40 -33.36 -4.61 -31.76
N SER A 41 -33.06 -5.28 -32.89
CA SER A 41 -33.56 -6.63 -33.12
C SER A 41 -33.09 -7.64 -32.06
N TRP A 42 -33.87 -8.70 -31.85
CA TRP A 42 -33.52 -9.78 -30.93
C TRP A 42 -32.17 -10.43 -31.25
N ASP A 43 -31.87 -10.64 -32.53
CA ASP A 43 -30.58 -11.19 -32.98
C ASP A 43 -29.41 -10.26 -32.62
N ALA A 44 -29.57 -8.94 -32.86
CA ALA A 44 -28.56 -7.96 -32.49
C ALA A 44 -28.37 -7.88 -30.97
N PHE A 45 -29.44 -8.06 -30.20
CA PHE A 45 -29.38 -8.14 -28.75
C PHE A 45 -28.59 -9.38 -28.29
N ALA A 46 -28.90 -10.56 -28.82
CA ALA A 46 -28.19 -11.80 -28.50
C ALA A 46 -26.69 -11.75 -28.84
N GLU A 47 -26.35 -11.18 -30.00
CA GLU A 47 -24.95 -10.90 -30.37
C GLU A 47 -24.32 -9.90 -29.40
N SER A 48 -25.05 -8.84 -29.02
CA SER A 48 -24.54 -7.83 -28.12
C SER A 48 -24.23 -8.35 -26.72
N VAL A 49 -25.04 -9.29 -26.21
CA VAL A 49 -24.83 -10.00 -24.94
C VAL A 49 -23.60 -10.91 -25.04
N THR A 50 -23.44 -11.63 -26.14
CA THR A 50 -22.26 -12.47 -26.39
C THR A 50 -20.97 -11.63 -26.44
N GLU A 51 -20.98 -10.51 -27.15
CA GLU A 51 -19.85 -9.57 -27.16
C GLU A 51 -19.60 -8.94 -25.80
N ALA A 52 -20.66 -8.62 -25.04
CA ALA A 52 -20.54 -8.09 -23.70
C ALA A 52 -19.92 -9.10 -22.74
N GLN A 53 -20.27 -10.39 -22.84
CA GLN A 53 -19.63 -11.47 -22.07
C GLN A 53 -18.17 -11.68 -22.47
N ARG A 54 -17.79 -11.45 -23.74
CA ARG A 54 -16.38 -11.47 -24.16
C ARG A 54 -15.59 -10.25 -23.69
N LEU A 55 -16.25 -9.09 -23.60
CA LEU A 55 -15.64 -7.83 -23.15
C LEU A 55 -15.59 -7.71 -21.63
N ALA A 56 -16.60 -8.25 -20.95
CA ALA A 56 -16.64 -8.43 -19.51
C ALA A 56 -15.53 -9.42 -19.17
N GLN A 57 -14.47 -8.88 -18.59
CA GLN A 57 -13.39 -9.71 -18.08
C GLN A 57 -13.95 -10.58 -16.94
N PRO A 58 -13.53 -11.85 -16.82
CA PRO A 58 -13.85 -12.67 -15.66
C PRO A 58 -13.56 -11.95 -14.34
N GLU A 59 -14.30 -12.22 -13.26
CA GLU A 59 -14.02 -11.61 -11.94
C GLU A 59 -12.61 -11.91 -11.43
N ASP A 60 -11.99 -13.00 -11.91
CA ASP A 60 -10.64 -13.44 -11.62
C ASP A 60 -9.59 -12.98 -12.66
N PHE A 61 -9.95 -12.06 -13.56
CA PHE A 61 -9.04 -11.57 -14.60
C PHE A 61 -7.85 -10.82 -14.00
N ASP A 62 -6.71 -11.49 -13.96
CA ASP A 62 -5.48 -10.93 -13.41
C ASP A 62 -4.52 -10.47 -14.51
N PHE A 63 -4.23 -9.17 -14.58
CA PHE A 63 -3.22 -8.60 -15.48
C PHE A 63 -1.78 -9.07 -15.22
N LEU A 64 -1.51 -9.77 -14.10
CA LEU A 64 -0.16 -10.22 -13.74
C LEU A 64 0.51 -11.06 -14.84
N HIS A 65 -0.25 -11.88 -15.58
CA HIS A 65 0.32 -12.64 -16.71
C HIS A 65 0.93 -11.75 -17.79
N ARG A 66 0.40 -10.53 -17.99
CA ARG A 66 0.92 -9.54 -18.95
C ARG A 66 2.18 -8.85 -18.45
N ILE A 67 2.36 -8.75 -17.13
CA ILE A 67 3.60 -8.19 -16.56
C ILE A 67 4.79 -9.06 -16.95
N GLY A 68 4.55 -10.36 -17.15
CA GLY A 68 5.49 -11.26 -17.79
C GLY A 68 6.17 -10.60 -18.99
N GLU A 69 5.43 -10.01 -19.94
CA GLU A 69 5.97 -9.40 -21.18
C GLU A 69 7.07 -8.36 -20.92
N SER A 70 7.00 -7.64 -19.79
CA SER A 70 8.01 -6.64 -19.41
C SER A 70 9.23 -7.21 -18.69
N TYR A 71 9.23 -8.50 -18.37
CA TYR A 71 10.33 -9.18 -17.67
C TYR A 71 11.69 -8.96 -18.33
N ALA A 72 11.77 -9.11 -19.65
CA ALA A 72 13.04 -8.93 -20.36
C ALA A 72 13.61 -7.51 -20.21
N THR A 73 12.75 -6.51 -20.11
CA THR A 73 13.15 -5.12 -19.87
C THR A 73 13.65 -4.94 -18.43
N LEU A 74 12.90 -5.45 -17.44
CA LEU A 74 13.28 -5.42 -16.03
C LEU A 74 14.61 -6.13 -15.79
N ARG A 75 14.79 -7.30 -16.39
CA ARG A 75 15.96 -8.16 -16.20
C ARG A 75 17.27 -7.58 -16.71
N ARG A 76 17.22 -6.57 -17.60
CA ARG A 76 18.42 -5.86 -18.11
C ARG A 76 19.12 -5.03 -17.05
N TYR A 77 18.36 -4.48 -16.09
CA TYR A 77 18.91 -3.59 -15.07
C TYR A 77 18.77 -4.14 -13.66
N ALA A 78 17.85 -5.08 -13.41
CA ALA A 78 17.62 -5.63 -12.09
C ALA A 78 18.89 -6.19 -11.41
N PRO A 79 19.78 -6.94 -12.08
CA PRO A 79 21.01 -7.44 -11.43
C PRO A 79 21.91 -6.33 -10.91
N GLU A 80 22.28 -5.37 -11.78
CA GLU A 80 23.11 -4.22 -11.43
C GLU A 80 22.46 -3.35 -10.35
N PHE A 81 21.14 -3.12 -10.48
CA PHE A 81 20.37 -2.37 -9.50
C PHE A 81 20.41 -3.03 -8.11
N LEU A 82 20.22 -4.35 -8.05
CA LEU A 82 20.30 -5.07 -6.79
C LEU A 82 21.73 -5.00 -6.25
N ASP A 83 22.74 -5.34 -7.07
CA ASP A 83 24.15 -5.39 -6.65
C ASP A 83 24.63 -4.09 -5.99
N VAL A 84 24.34 -2.95 -6.61
CA VAL A 84 24.77 -1.63 -6.12
C VAL A 84 24.10 -1.23 -4.80
N LEU A 85 22.83 -1.60 -4.59
CA LEU A 85 22.07 -1.15 -3.44
C LEU A 85 22.30 -2.03 -2.22
N LYS A 86 22.86 -1.44 -1.16
CA LYS A 86 22.99 -2.10 0.15
C LYS A 86 21.67 -2.00 0.91
N LEU A 87 20.82 -3.01 0.76
CA LEU A 87 19.50 -3.05 1.37
C LEU A 87 19.56 -3.53 2.84
N ARG A 88 18.66 -2.98 3.66
CA ARG A 88 18.36 -3.40 5.03
C ARG A 88 16.85 -3.53 5.17
N ALA A 89 16.40 -4.42 6.04
CA ALA A 89 14.99 -4.69 6.28
C ALA A 89 14.66 -4.63 7.76
N ALA A 90 13.45 -4.17 8.06
CA ALA A 90 12.81 -4.40 9.35
C ALA A 90 12.44 -5.88 9.48
N PRO A 91 12.24 -6.41 10.71
CA PRO A 91 11.89 -7.81 10.91
C PRO A 91 10.68 -8.29 10.09
N ALA A 92 9.69 -7.41 9.88
CA ALA A 92 8.48 -7.72 9.11
C ALA A 92 8.69 -7.88 7.59
N ALA A 93 9.82 -7.42 7.05
CA ALA A 93 10.15 -7.51 5.62
C ALA A 93 11.39 -8.38 5.34
N GLN A 94 11.83 -9.16 6.32
CA GLN A 94 13.01 -10.01 6.19
C GLN A 94 12.86 -11.03 5.07
N ASP A 95 11.69 -11.66 4.91
CA ASP A 95 11.44 -12.64 3.85
C ASP A 95 11.61 -12.06 2.44
N VAL A 96 11.27 -10.77 2.26
CA VAL A 96 11.47 -10.07 0.99
C VAL A 96 12.96 -9.86 0.76
N LEU A 97 13.71 -9.44 1.79
CA LEU A 97 15.15 -9.26 1.67
C LEU A 97 15.88 -10.58 1.38
N ASP A 98 15.50 -11.67 2.05
CA ASP A 98 16.09 -12.99 1.83
C ASP A 98 15.85 -13.47 0.39
N ALA A 99 14.64 -13.22 -0.16
CA ALA A 99 14.35 -13.50 -1.56
C ALA A 99 15.23 -12.67 -2.52
N ILE A 100 15.49 -11.40 -2.19
CA ILE A 100 16.41 -10.55 -2.97
C ILE A 100 17.86 -11.07 -2.90
N GLU A 101 18.31 -11.59 -1.75
CA GLU A 101 19.63 -12.21 -1.62
C GLU A 101 19.73 -13.51 -2.46
N VAL A 102 18.66 -14.31 -2.53
CA VAL A 102 18.58 -15.42 -3.48
C VAL A 102 18.71 -14.92 -4.92
N LEU A 103 18.05 -13.82 -5.29
CA LEU A 103 18.19 -13.24 -6.63
C LEU A 103 19.61 -12.75 -6.91
N ARG A 104 20.29 -12.12 -5.95
CA ARG A 104 21.70 -11.72 -6.09
C ARG A 104 22.59 -12.92 -6.36
N SER A 105 22.46 -13.97 -5.54
CA SER A 105 23.21 -15.22 -5.70
C SER A 105 22.98 -15.83 -7.08
N MET A 106 21.71 -15.96 -7.50
CA MET A 106 21.36 -16.46 -8.83
C MET A 106 21.93 -15.62 -9.98
N ASN A 107 22.01 -14.29 -9.80
CA ASN A 107 22.58 -13.39 -10.80
C ASN A 107 24.10 -13.55 -10.91
N SER A 108 24.80 -13.65 -9.77
CA SER A 108 26.25 -13.88 -9.71
C SER A 108 26.63 -15.24 -10.32
N ASP A 109 25.87 -16.28 -9.99
CA ASP A 109 26.14 -17.65 -10.45
C ASP A 109 25.61 -17.94 -11.86
N ASN A 110 24.90 -16.97 -12.47
CA ASN A 110 24.11 -17.18 -13.70
C ASN A 110 23.18 -18.40 -13.62
N ALA A 111 22.70 -18.72 -12.41
CA ALA A 111 21.84 -19.85 -12.14
C ALA A 111 20.52 -19.72 -12.91
N ARG A 112 20.10 -20.79 -13.61
CA ARG A 112 18.89 -20.76 -14.46
C ARG A 112 17.59 -21.05 -13.72
N LYS A 113 17.68 -21.78 -12.60
CA LYS A 113 16.53 -22.20 -11.79
C LYS A 113 16.57 -21.53 -10.43
N VAL A 114 15.40 -21.27 -9.87
CA VAL A 114 15.28 -20.85 -8.47
C VAL A 114 15.56 -22.07 -7.58
N PRO A 115 16.36 -21.93 -6.51
CA PRO A 115 16.57 -22.99 -5.53
C PRO A 115 15.24 -23.48 -4.92
N THR A 116 15.16 -24.76 -4.56
CA THR A 116 13.94 -25.34 -3.97
C THR A 116 13.66 -24.86 -2.55
N ASP A 117 14.68 -24.38 -1.86
CA ASP A 117 14.67 -23.79 -0.53
C ASP A 117 14.55 -22.25 -0.57
N ALA A 118 14.33 -21.66 -1.75
CA ALA A 118 14.14 -20.22 -1.86
C ALA A 118 12.93 -19.76 -1.02
N PRO A 119 13.01 -18.59 -0.36
CA PRO A 119 11.90 -18.06 0.44
C PRO A 119 10.64 -17.92 -0.40
N THR A 120 9.49 -18.33 0.15
CA THR A 120 8.19 -18.21 -0.53
C THR A 120 7.14 -17.49 0.31
N GLU A 121 7.42 -17.19 1.59
CA GLU A 121 6.44 -16.60 2.51
C GLU A 121 6.02 -15.18 2.12
N PHE A 122 6.91 -14.42 1.48
CA PHE A 122 6.60 -13.09 0.96
C PHE A 122 5.61 -13.09 -0.22
N ILE A 123 5.36 -14.25 -0.84
CA ILE A 123 4.54 -14.36 -2.06
C ILE A 123 3.07 -14.19 -1.69
N ARG A 124 2.48 -13.07 -2.10
CA ARG A 124 1.04 -12.83 -1.91
C ARG A 124 0.18 -13.85 -2.69
N PRO A 125 -1.05 -14.18 -2.23
CA PRO A 125 -1.93 -15.15 -2.88
C PRO A 125 -2.16 -14.92 -4.37
N ARG A 126 -2.18 -13.65 -4.78
CA ARG A 126 -2.33 -13.24 -6.19
C ARG A 126 -1.19 -13.73 -7.09
N TRP A 127 0.04 -13.76 -6.59
CA TRP A 127 1.22 -14.24 -7.32
C TRP A 127 1.38 -15.75 -7.26
N GLN A 128 0.82 -16.40 -6.24
CA GLN A 128 1.07 -17.81 -5.93
C GLN A 128 0.80 -18.75 -7.11
N LYS A 129 -0.29 -18.54 -7.85
CA LYS A 129 -0.65 -19.35 -9.04
C LYS A 129 0.33 -19.20 -10.22
N LEU A 130 1.08 -18.10 -10.28
CA LEU A 130 2.05 -17.82 -11.35
C LEU A 130 3.47 -18.24 -10.94
N VAL A 131 3.81 -18.10 -9.66
CA VAL A 131 5.13 -18.41 -9.13
C VAL A 131 5.28 -19.90 -8.85
N MET A 132 4.26 -20.53 -8.27
CA MET A 132 4.28 -21.95 -7.92
C MET A 132 3.64 -22.75 -9.06
N THR A 133 4.44 -23.56 -9.74
CA THR A 133 4.00 -24.46 -10.82
C THR A 133 4.23 -25.91 -10.44
N ASP A 134 3.58 -26.84 -11.14
CA ASP A 134 3.77 -28.29 -10.93
C ASP A 134 5.22 -28.74 -11.13
N THR A 135 6.01 -27.97 -11.88
CA THR A 135 7.42 -28.24 -12.16
C THR A 135 8.40 -27.56 -11.21
N GLY A 136 7.88 -26.84 -10.21
CA GLY A 136 8.65 -26.04 -9.25
C GLY A 136 8.39 -24.54 -9.38
N ILE A 137 9.32 -23.73 -8.89
CA ILE A 137 9.20 -22.27 -8.89
C ILE A 137 9.50 -21.70 -10.28
N ASP A 138 8.53 -20.98 -10.86
CA ASP A 138 8.76 -20.22 -12.08
C ASP A 138 9.65 -19.02 -11.79
N ARG A 139 10.87 -19.05 -12.33
CA ARG A 139 11.88 -17.99 -12.14
C ARG A 139 11.38 -16.61 -12.52
N ARG A 140 10.70 -16.49 -13.68
CA ARG A 140 10.30 -15.18 -14.22
C ARG A 140 9.30 -14.54 -13.28
N TYR A 141 8.30 -15.29 -12.83
CA TYR A 141 7.29 -14.78 -11.91
C TYR A 141 7.84 -14.61 -10.50
N TYR A 142 8.78 -15.45 -10.04
CA TYR A 142 9.46 -15.26 -8.77
C TYR A 142 10.25 -13.94 -8.73
N GLU A 143 11.06 -13.68 -9.74
CA GLU A 143 11.81 -12.42 -9.87
C GLU A 143 10.88 -11.20 -9.94
N LEU A 144 9.82 -11.26 -10.73
CA LEU A 144 8.82 -10.18 -10.82
C LEU A 144 8.10 -9.95 -9.49
N CYS A 145 7.75 -11.02 -8.78
CA CYS A 145 7.10 -10.95 -7.48
C CYS A 145 8.03 -10.29 -6.45
N ALA A 146 9.27 -10.78 -6.33
CA ALA A 146 10.26 -10.24 -5.40
C ALA A 146 10.56 -8.76 -5.67
N LEU A 147 10.73 -8.34 -6.93
CA LEU A 147 10.94 -6.94 -7.29
C LEU A 147 9.70 -6.07 -7.00
N SER A 148 8.49 -6.62 -7.19
CA SER A 148 7.25 -5.92 -6.87
C SER A 148 7.10 -5.71 -5.35
N GLU A 149 7.39 -6.72 -4.54
CA GLU A 149 7.34 -6.60 -3.08
C GLU A 149 8.47 -5.72 -2.55
N LEU A 150 9.68 -5.80 -3.11
CA LEU A 150 10.77 -4.87 -2.79
C LEU A 150 10.36 -3.41 -3.03
N LYS A 151 9.73 -3.11 -4.18
CA LYS A 151 9.20 -1.76 -4.46
C LYS A 151 8.19 -1.31 -3.41
N ASN A 152 7.32 -2.22 -2.96
CA ASN A 152 6.32 -1.91 -1.94
C ASN A 152 6.98 -1.65 -0.57
N ALA A 153 7.94 -2.48 -0.17
CA ALA A 153 8.68 -2.37 1.09
C ALA A 153 9.56 -1.11 1.15
N LEU A 154 10.18 -0.73 0.02
CA LEU A 154 10.90 0.55 -0.11
C LEU A 154 9.96 1.75 0.06
N ARG A 155 8.71 1.64 -0.41
CA ARG A 155 7.71 2.71 -0.31
C ARG A 155 7.13 2.85 1.10
N SER A 156 6.96 1.74 1.82
CA SER A 156 6.51 1.77 3.23
C SER A 156 7.63 2.12 4.20
N GLY A 157 8.90 1.91 3.80
CA GLY A 157 10.07 2.08 4.67
C GLY A 157 10.46 0.82 5.43
N ASP A 158 9.77 -0.31 5.20
CA ASP A 158 10.13 -1.60 5.81
C ASP A 158 11.44 -2.15 5.25
N ILE A 159 11.83 -1.73 4.04
CA ILE A 159 13.16 -1.90 3.47
C ILE A 159 13.74 -0.52 3.17
N TRP A 160 15.03 -0.34 3.44
CA TRP A 160 15.75 0.89 3.10
C TRP A 160 17.16 0.61 2.58
N VAL A 161 17.74 1.61 1.91
CA VAL A 161 19.15 1.57 1.49
C VAL A 161 20.01 2.12 2.62
N GLN A 162 21.09 1.41 2.96
CA GLN A 162 22.05 1.86 3.96
C GLN A 162 22.58 3.26 3.60
N GLY A 163 22.52 4.19 4.55
CA GLY A 163 22.95 5.58 4.35
C GLY A 163 21.88 6.49 3.71
N SER A 164 20.68 5.98 3.45
CA SER A 164 19.54 6.80 3.04
C SER A 164 19.19 7.82 4.12
N ARG A 165 18.94 9.07 3.69
CA ARG A 165 18.63 10.19 4.57
C ARG A 165 17.14 10.31 4.90
N GLN A 166 16.29 9.73 4.05
CA GLN A 166 14.83 9.86 4.13
C GLN A 166 14.17 8.60 4.68
N PHE A 167 14.72 7.44 4.35
CA PHE A 167 14.21 6.14 4.77
C PHE A 167 15.37 5.38 5.43
N LYS A 168 15.34 5.23 6.75
CA LYS A 168 16.30 4.47 7.54
C LYS A 168 15.56 3.82 8.70
N ASP A 169 16.21 2.91 9.41
CA ASP A 169 15.65 2.32 10.63
C ASP A 169 15.13 3.44 11.55
N PHE A 170 13.95 3.25 12.13
CA PHE A 170 13.42 4.17 13.11
C PHE A 170 14.40 4.34 14.29
N GLU A 171 15.03 3.24 14.72
CA GLU A 171 16.02 3.23 15.79
C GLU A 171 17.25 4.10 15.47
N ASP A 172 17.62 4.26 14.19
CA ASP A 172 18.72 5.14 13.76
C ASP A 172 18.38 6.63 13.86
N TYR A 173 17.12 7.00 14.13
CA TYR A 173 16.75 8.38 14.50
C TYR A 173 16.84 8.62 16.01
N LEU A 174 16.90 7.57 16.81
CA LEU A 174 16.91 7.67 18.26
C LEU A 174 18.35 7.78 18.79
N VAL A 175 18.47 8.26 20.03
CA VAL A 175 19.75 8.17 20.75
C VAL A 175 19.97 6.69 21.09
N PRO A 176 21.13 6.09 20.74
CA PRO A 176 21.39 4.69 21.05
C PRO A 176 21.17 4.39 22.54
N PRO A 177 20.57 3.24 22.92
CA PRO A 177 20.22 2.95 24.31
C PRO A 177 21.39 3.07 25.29
N ALA A 178 22.57 2.62 24.89
CA ALA A 178 23.79 2.75 25.69
C ALA A 178 24.18 4.22 25.92
N LYS A 179 24.12 5.04 24.86
CA LYS A 179 24.40 6.48 24.96
C LYS A 179 23.36 7.20 25.80
N PHE A 180 22.09 6.86 25.64
CA PHE A 180 21.01 7.39 26.46
C PHE A 180 21.19 7.04 27.94
N ALA A 181 21.53 5.78 28.25
CA ALA A 181 21.81 5.34 29.61
C ALA A 181 22.98 6.11 30.23
N SER A 182 24.07 6.31 29.49
CA SER A 182 25.22 7.12 29.95
C SER A 182 24.84 8.58 30.21
N LEU A 183 24.11 9.22 29.29
CA LEU A 183 23.65 10.61 29.47
C LEU A 183 22.71 10.76 30.67
N LYS A 184 21.82 9.77 30.88
CA LYS A 184 20.91 9.73 32.03
C LYS A 184 21.67 9.61 33.35
N GLN A 185 22.67 8.74 33.42
CA GLN A 185 23.51 8.56 34.61
C GLN A 185 24.36 9.80 34.92
N ALA A 186 24.83 10.50 33.88
CA ALA A 186 25.60 11.73 34.03
C ALA A 186 24.74 12.98 34.29
N SER A 187 23.41 12.86 34.26
CA SER A 187 22.48 14.01 34.31
C SER A 187 22.71 15.05 33.20
N ASP A 188 23.29 14.65 32.07
CA ASP A 188 23.66 15.50 30.93
C ASP A 188 22.67 15.40 29.76
N LEU A 189 21.43 14.95 30.02
CA LEU A 189 20.40 14.89 28.99
C LEU A 189 20.07 16.32 28.52
N PRO A 190 20.13 16.62 27.20
CA PRO A 190 19.89 17.96 26.66
C PRO A 190 18.38 18.26 26.62
N LEU A 191 17.73 18.23 27.77
CA LEU A 191 16.31 18.50 27.96
C LEU A 191 16.17 19.81 28.73
N ALA A 192 15.28 20.70 28.27
CA ALA A 192 15.00 21.98 28.91
C ALA A 192 14.12 21.86 30.17
N VAL A 193 13.89 20.64 30.66
CA VAL A 193 13.00 20.31 31.77
C VAL A 193 13.75 19.47 32.80
N ALA A 194 13.28 19.52 34.05
CA ALA A 194 13.78 18.62 35.09
C ALA A 194 13.67 17.16 34.64
N THR A 195 14.78 16.43 34.73
CA THR A 195 14.84 15.00 34.37
C THR A 195 14.30 14.10 35.47
N ASP A 196 14.12 14.65 36.67
CA ASP A 196 13.45 14.00 37.79
C ASP A 196 11.93 14.13 37.64
N CYS A 197 11.24 12.99 37.60
CA CYS A 197 9.81 12.93 37.32
C CYS A 197 8.99 13.58 38.44
N ASP A 198 9.33 13.32 39.70
CA ASP A 198 8.57 13.82 40.84
C ASP A 198 8.73 15.33 40.98
N GLN A 199 9.95 15.84 40.81
CA GLN A 199 10.22 17.26 40.78
C GLN A 199 9.49 17.95 39.61
N TYR A 200 9.56 17.37 38.41
CA TYR A 200 8.88 17.92 37.24
C TYR A 200 7.37 18.01 37.45
N LEU A 201 6.75 16.95 37.99
CA LEU A 201 5.32 16.91 38.26
C LEU A 201 4.94 17.91 39.35
N HIS A 202 5.74 18.01 40.42
CA HIS A 202 5.54 18.99 41.48
C HIS A 202 5.55 20.41 40.92
N ASP A 203 6.59 20.78 40.17
CA ASP A 203 6.72 22.12 39.58
C ASP A 203 5.56 22.45 38.63
N ARG A 204 5.09 21.46 37.85
CA ARG A 204 3.95 21.63 36.94
C ARG A 204 2.62 21.80 37.67
N LEU A 205 2.41 21.03 38.75
CA LEU A 205 1.21 21.16 39.59
C LEU A 205 1.20 22.52 40.31
N THR A 206 2.31 22.94 40.91
CA THR A 206 2.41 24.25 41.55
C THR A 206 2.19 25.39 40.57
N LEU A 207 2.74 25.29 39.35
CA LEU A 207 2.47 26.27 38.30
C LEU A 207 0.98 26.29 37.93
N LEU A 208 0.36 25.13 37.75
CA LEU A 208 -1.07 25.02 37.44
C LEU A 208 -1.94 25.64 38.53
N GLU A 209 -1.68 25.32 39.79
CA GLU A 209 -2.40 25.87 40.95
C GLU A 209 -2.28 27.40 41.01
N THR A 210 -1.07 27.92 40.77
CA THR A 210 -0.81 29.37 40.73
C THR A 210 -1.58 30.07 39.60
N GLN A 211 -1.62 29.44 38.42
CA GLN A 211 -2.37 29.98 37.27
C GLN A 211 -3.87 29.89 37.52
N LEU A 212 -4.39 28.80 38.09
CA LEU A 212 -5.80 28.67 38.46
C LEU A 212 -6.21 29.70 39.51
N ALA A 213 -5.39 29.95 40.53
CA ALA A 213 -5.65 30.99 41.52
C ALA A 213 -5.67 32.38 40.88
N THR A 214 -4.77 32.64 39.93
CA THR A 214 -4.72 33.89 39.16
C THR A 214 -5.99 34.07 38.31
N VAL A 215 -6.38 33.04 37.57
CA VAL A 215 -7.60 33.02 36.75
C VAL A 215 -8.84 33.21 37.62
N ASN A 216 -8.97 32.50 38.74
CA ASN A 216 -10.11 32.66 39.66
C ASN A 216 -10.21 34.08 40.24
N ARG A 217 -9.08 34.70 40.58
CA ARG A 217 -9.06 36.09 41.04
C ARG A 217 -9.51 37.06 39.94
N MET A 218 -9.01 36.88 38.71
CA MET A 218 -9.39 37.72 37.57
C MET A 218 -10.86 37.50 37.16
N ALA A 219 -11.35 36.27 37.27
CA ALA A 219 -12.75 35.90 37.06
C ALA A 219 -13.67 36.67 38.01
N LEU A 220 -13.37 36.66 39.31
CA LEU A 220 -14.14 37.39 40.33
C LEU A 220 -14.12 38.91 40.12
N ALA A 221 -13.02 39.46 39.62
CA ALA A 221 -12.88 40.88 39.30
C ALA A 221 -13.46 41.27 37.93
N ASN A 222 -13.94 40.30 37.14
CA ASN A 222 -14.36 40.47 35.75
C ASN A 222 -13.26 41.10 34.85
N GLU A 223 -12.00 40.76 35.13
CA GLU A 223 -10.79 41.25 34.46
C GLU A 223 -10.14 40.19 33.56
N LEU A 224 -10.86 39.09 33.26
CA LEU A 224 -10.34 38.06 32.37
C LEU A 224 -10.17 38.62 30.94
N PRO A 225 -8.98 38.51 30.34
CA PRO A 225 -8.79 38.90 28.95
C PRO A 225 -9.62 37.96 28.05
N ASP A 226 -10.37 38.56 27.13
CA ASP A 226 -11.18 37.87 26.12
C ASP A 226 -12.26 36.90 26.66
N ALA A 227 -12.63 37.00 27.95
CA ALA A 227 -13.67 36.18 28.55
C ALA A 227 -14.57 36.98 29.52
N ILE A 228 -15.89 36.76 29.44
CA ILE A 228 -16.89 37.35 30.34
C ILE A 228 -17.66 36.20 30.98
N ILE A 229 -17.78 36.21 32.31
CA ILE A 229 -18.57 35.21 33.03
C ILE A 229 -20.00 35.76 33.15
N THR A 230 -20.93 35.19 32.39
CA THR A 230 -22.37 35.45 32.52
C THR A 230 -23.00 34.49 33.54
N GLU A 231 -23.96 34.98 34.35
CA GLU A 231 -24.78 34.16 35.26
C GLU A 231 -25.59 33.06 34.53
#